data_AF-A0A4R8VDA4-F1
#
_entry.id   AF-A0A4R8VDA4-F1
#
_cell.length_a   1.000
_cell.length_b   1.000
_cell.length_c   1.000
_cell.angle_alpha   90.00
_cell.angle_beta   90.00
_cell.angle_gamma   90.00
#
_symmetry.space_group_name_H-M   'P 1'
#
loop_
_entity.id
_entity.type
_entity.pdbx_description
1 polymer ?
#
loop_
_entity_poly.entity_id
_entity_poly.type
_entity_poly.pdbx_seq_one_letter_code
_entity_poly.pdbx_strand_id
1 'polypeptide(L)'
;MTTFLLVVSVSMGIVFVWGLLAPRSQWRVLVSWSYRDPYANEPSGSAYLLYRLIAAFGIATMVVTGVLTYHALAEHEPDPPPPPSAGERMWGDPAPVVVNRVFTSASKAPKGLVDQPILGYQAVTGQTRQPPYLFRLGTFRLADATTDNGFLGEDPGPGLTALDTSALVVQVAGDPQCFPHAVIVRETGSTVSVAVYYGRADPKDGSNDEFVAECTTHASGANVSTLIPIHLAGPLGERTVQTLAGDPIRNVPYTR
;
A
#
# COMPACT_ATOMS: atom_id res chain seq x y z
N MET A 1 -3.58 5.02 -34.73
CA MET A 1 -3.33 3.72 -35.40
C MET A 1 -4.41 2.69 -35.08
N THR A 2 -4.86 2.58 -33.83
CA THR A 2 -5.91 1.66 -33.37
C THR A 2 -7.27 1.83 -34.07
N THR A 3 -7.75 3.06 -34.26
CA THR A 3 -9.05 3.33 -34.90
C THR A 3 -9.10 2.86 -36.37
N PHE A 4 -8.02 3.05 -37.13
CA PHE A 4 -7.92 2.61 -38.52
C PHE A 4 -7.99 1.08 -38.63
N LEU A 5 -7.25 0.36 -37.76
CA LEU A 5 -7.26 -1.11 -37.73
C LEU A 5 -8.65 -1.65 -37.38
N LEU A 6 -9.37 -0.99 -36.46
CA LEU A 6 -10.73 -1.38 -36.10
C LEU A 6 -11.68 -1.22 -37.28
N VAL A 7 -11.63 -0.08 -37.98
CA VAL A 7 -12.46 0.16 -39.18
C VAL A 7 -12.18 -0.87 -40.27
N VAL A 8 -10.90 -1.19 -40.52
CA VAL A 8 -10.50 -2.22 -41.48
C VAL A 8 -11.03 -3.59 -41.06
N SER A 9 -10.90 -3.94 -39.78
CA SER A 9 -11.34 -5.23 -39.25
C SER A 9 -12.85 -5.39 -39.38
N VAL A 10 -13.63 -4.40 -38.97
CA VAL A 10 -15.10 -4.42 -39.07
C VAL A 10 -15.54 -4.52 -40.53
N SER A 11 -14.90 -3.77 -41.42
CA SER A 11 -15.19 -3.80 -42.86
C SER A 11 -14.89 -5.17 -43.46
N MET A 12 -13.76 -5.78 -43.08
CA MET A 12 -13.40 -7.15 -43.49
C MET A 12 -14.40 -8.18 -42.98
N GLY A 13 -14.88 -8.03 -41.74
CA GLY A 13 -15.92 -8.88 -41.16
C GLY A 13 -17.21 -8.84 -41.97
N ILE A 14 -17.65 -7.66 -42.41
CA ILE A 14 -18.82 -7.49 -43.28
C ILE A 14 -18.61 -8.20 -44.62
N VAL A 15 -17.43 -8.06 -45.23
CA VAL A 15 -17.08 -8.74 -46.50
C VAL A 15 -17.10 -10.26 -46.35
N PHE A 16 -16.56 -10.81 -45.27
CA PHE A 16 -16.61 -12.26 -45.05
C PHE A 16 -18.04 -12.75 -44.82
N VAL A 17 -18.85 -12.05 -44.03
CA VAL A 17 -20.26 -12.43 -43.83
C VAL A 17 -21.03 -12.42 -45.16
N TRP A 18 -20.80 -11.41 -46.01
CA TRP A 18 -21.40 -11.34 -47.34
C TRP A 18 -20.96 -12.51 -48.24
N GLY A 19 -19.67 -12.84 -48.23
CA GLY A 19 -19.14 -13.99 -48.99
C GLY A 19 -19.64 -15.33 -48.51
N LEU A 20 -19.91 -15.48 -47.22
CA LEU A 20 -20.49 -16.70 -46.67
C LEU A 20 -21.95 -16.89 -47.11
N LEU A 21 -22.76 -15.84 -46.99
CA LEU A 21 -24.20 -15.92 -47.26
C LEU A 21 -24.52 -15.89 -48.77
N ALA A 22 -23.92 -14.95 -49.50
CA ALA A 22 -24.27 -14.66 -50.89
C ALA A 22 -23.01 -14.49 -51.79
N PRO A 23 -22.17 -15.52 -51.93
CA PRO A 23 -20.89 -15.43 -52.65
C PRO A 23 -21.05 -15.04 -54.13
N ARG A 24 -22.16 -15.44 -54.76
CA ARG A 24 -22.50 -15.06 -56.15
C ARG A 24 -22.67 -13.55 -56.32
N SER A 25 -23.40 -12.92 -55.40
CA SER A 25 -23.60 -11.47 -55.43
C SER A 25 -22.31 -10.71 -55.13
N GLN A 26 -21.50 -11.23 -54.20
CA GLN A 26 -20.20 -10.65 -53.87
C GLN A 26 -19.24 -10.69 -55.06
N TRP A 27 -19.13 -11.84 -55.74
CA TRP A 27 -18.29 -11.97 -56.94
C TRP A 27 -18.72 -11.00 -58.04
N ARG A 28 -20.04 -10.88 -58.28
CA ARG A 28 -20.56 -9.93 -59.26
C ARG A 28 -20.16 -8.48 -58.97
N VAL A 29 -20.22 -8.06 -57.72
CA VAL A 29 -19.87 -6.68 -57.36
C VAL A 29 -18.36 -6.45 -57.33
N LEU A 30 -17.58 -7.36 -56.74
CA LEU A 30 -16.16 -7.12 -56.48
C LEU A 30 -15.21 -7.57 -57.58
N VAL A 31 -15.60 -8.57 -58.37
CA VAL A 31 -14.67 -9.27 -59.28
C VAL A 31 -15.14 -9.23 -60.73
N SER A 32 -16.46 -9.25 -60.99
CA SER A 32 -16.94 -9.49 -62.36
C SER A 32 -16.55 -8.41 -63.38
N TRP A 33 -16.26 -7.18 -62.93
CA TRP A 33 -15.79 -6.10 -63.78
C TRP A 33 -14.44 -6.39 -64.46
N SER A 34 -13.66 -7.34 -63.95
CA SER A 34 -12.40 -7.75 -64.57
C SER A 34 -12.58 -8.69 -65.78
N TYR A 35 -13.81 -9.16 -66.04
CA TYR A 35 -14.12 -10.08 -67.13
C TYR A 35 -14.82 -9.37 -68.29
N ARG A 36 -14.47 -9.72 -69.52
CA ARG A 36 -15.10 -9.17 -70.74
C ARG A 36 -16.58 -9.56 -70.85
N ASP A 37 -16.94 -10.76 -70.41
CA ASP A 37 -18.31 -11.23 -70.28
C ASP A 37 -18.52 -11.83 -68.86
N PRO A 38 -19.10 -11.05 -67.94
CA PRO A 38 -19.37 -11.49 -66.57
C PRO A 38 -20.31 -12.70 -66.44
N TYR A 39 -21.25 -12.89 -67.37
CA TYR A 39 -22.25 -13.95 -67.27
C TYR A 39 -21.71 -15.27 -67.82
N ALA A 40 -20.88 -15.20 -68.87
CA ALA A 40 -20.22 -16.39 -69.43
C ALA A 40 -19.09 -16.92 -68.54
N ASN A 41 -18.43 -16.06 -67.75
CA ASN A 41 -17.28 -16.42 -66.91
C ASN A 41 -17.64 -16.56 -65.42
N GLU A 42 -18.91 -16.79 -65.11
CA GLU A 42 -19.35 -16.92 -63.72
C GLU A 42 -18.73 -18.18 -63.05
N PRO A 43 -18.23 -18.09 -61.81
CA PRO A 43 -17.69 -19.23 -61.09
C PRO A 43 -18.67 -20.40 -60.98
N SER A 44 -18.12 -21.61 -61.01
CA SER A 44 -18.89 -22.84 -60.81
C SER A 44 -19.44 -22.94 -59.37
N GLY A 45 -20.41 -23.83 -59.16
CA GLY A 45 -20.94 -24.11 -57.81
C GLY A 45 -19.87 -24.55 -56.81
N SER A 46 -18.87 -25.32 -57.24
CA SER A 46 -17.75 -25.74 -56.39
C SER A 46 -16.81 -24.58 -56.04
N ALA A 47 -16.61 -23.62 -56.95
CA ALA A 47 -15.87 -22.40 -56.66
C ALA A 47 -16.58 -21.55 -55.59
N TYR A 48 -17.91 -21.45 -55.66
CA TYR A 48 -18.70 -20.78 -54.61
C TYR A 48 -18.66 -21.49 -53.26
N LEU A 49 -18.56 -22.83 -53.23
CA LEU A 49 -18.32 -23.56 -51.99
C LEU A 49 -16.96 -23.17 -51.38
N LEU A 50 -15.91 -23.10 -52.20
CA LEU A 50 -14.59 -22.67 -51.73
C LEU A 50 -14.60 -21.24 -51.18
N TYR A 51 -15.27 -20.30 -51.85
CA TYR A 51 -15.43 -18.93 -51.34
C TYR A 51 -16.14 -18.89 -49.98
N ARG A 52 -17.17 -19.71 -49.77
CA ARG A 52 -17.85 -19.83 -48.47
C ARG A 52 -16.93 -20.39 -47.39
N LEU A 53 -16.08 -21.37 -47.70
CA LEU A 53 -15.12 -21.92 -46.74
C LEU A 53 -14.07 -20.88 -46.34
N ILE A 54 -13.53 -20.12 -47.31
CA ILE A 54 -12.59 -19.03 -47.04
C ILE A 54 -13.24 -17.95 -46.17
N ALA A 55 -14.48 -17.56 -46.48
CA ALA A 55 -15.24 -16.61 -45.69
C ALA A 55 -15.51 -17.10 -44.26
N ALA A 56 -15.90 -18.38 -44.10
CA ALA A 56 -16.09 -19.00 -42.80
C ALA A 56 -14.80 -18.99 -41.97
N PHE A 57 -13.66 -19.31 -42.60
CA PHE A 57 -12.35 -19.27 -41.95
C PHE A 57 -11.95 -17.86 -41.53
N GLY A 58 -12.20 -16.85 -42.38
CA GLY A 58 -11.99 -15.44 -42.06
C GLY A 58 -12.79 -14.98 -40.83
N ILE A 59 -14.08 -15.34 -40.76
CA ILE A 59 -14.94 -15.05 -39.61
C ILE A 59 -14.41 -15.75 -38.35
N ALA A 60 -14.10 -17.04 -38.43
CA ALA A 60 -13.60 -17.81 -37.30
C ALA A 60 -12.30 -17.21 -36.74
N THR A 61 -11.38 -16.82 -37.62
CA THR A 61 -10.11 -16.18 -37.23
C THR A 61 -10.37 -14.86 -36.51
N MET A 62 -11.25 -14.01 -37.03
CA MET A 62 -11.60 -12.74 -36.39
C MET A 62 -12.23 -12.93 -35.01
N VAL A 63 -13.12 -13.91 -34.85
CA VAL A 63 -13.75 -14.21 -33.55
C VAL A 63 -12.69 -14.65 -32.55
N VAL A 64 -11.82 -15.59 -32.93
CA VAL A 64 -10.74 -16.09 -32.06
C VAL A 64 -9.81 -14.95 -31.65
N THR A 65 -9.35 -14.13 -32.60
CA THR A 65 -8.48 -12.98 -32.29
C THR A 65 -9.20 -11.96 -31.40
N GLY A 66 -10.49 -11.70 -31.63
CA GLY A 66 -11.29 -10.81 -30.80
C GLY A 66 -11.40 -11.30 -29.34
N VAL A 67 -11.62 -12.59 -29.15
CA VAL A 67 -11.67 -13.21 -27.81
C VAL A 67 -10.30 -13.13 -27.13
N LEU A 68 -9.22 -13.50 -27.83
CA LEU A 68 -7.87 -13.45 -27.25
C LEU A 68 -7.44 -12.02 -26.89
N THR A 69 -7.73 -11.05 -27.75
CA THR A 69 -7.43 -9.64 -27.46
C THR A 69 -8.26 -9.10 -26.30
N TYR A 70 -9.53 -9.49 -26.19
CA TYR A 70 -10.37 -9.15 -25.04
C TYR A 70 -9.79 -9.71 -23.74
N HIS A 71 -9.37 -10.98 -23.70
CA HIS A 71 -8.74 -11.57 -22.52
C HIS A 71 -7.43 -10.87 -22.16
N ALA A 72 -6.58 -10.60 -23.15
CA ALA A 72 -5.35 -9.84 -22.92
C ALA A 72 -5.62 -8.45 -22.34
N LEU A 73 -6.66 -7.75 -22.81
CA LEU A 73 -7.05 -6.45 -22.26
C LEU A 73 -7.59 -6.56 -20.83
N ALA A 74 -8.41 -7.57 -20.55
CA ALA A 74 -8.97 -7.80 -19.22
C ALA A 74 -7.89 -8.15 -18.19
N GLU A 75 -6.86 -8.92 -18.57
CA GLU A 75 -5.72 -9.23 -17.69
C GLU A 75 -4.86 -8.00 -17.37
N HIS A 76 -4.94 -6.93 -18.17
CA HIS A 76 -4.21 -5.68 -17.95
C HIS A 76 -5.04 -4.63 -17.21
N GLU A 77 -6.28 -4.94 -16.81
CA GLU A 77 -7.00 -4.05 -15.91
C GLU A 77 -6.27 -3.99 -14.57
N PRO A 78 -5.94 -2.79 -14.06
CA PRO A 78 -5.33 -2.68 -12.75
C PRO A 78 -6.23 -3.36 -11.73
N ASP A 79 -5.66 -4.29 -10.96
CA ASP A 79 -6.38 -4.86 -9.82
C ASP A 79 -6.93 -3.71 -8.95
N PRO A 80 -8.17 -3.82 -8.47
CA PRO A 80 -8.70 -2.83 -7.55
C PRO A 80 -7.73 -2.71 -6.36
N PRO A 81 -7.49 -1.48 -5.84
CA PRO A 81 -6.60 -1.31 -4.72
C PRO A 81 -7.04 -2.23 -3.58
N PRO A 82 -6.10 -2.93 -2.91
CA PRO A 82 -6.45 -3.82 -1.82
C PRO A 82 -7.21 -3.03 -0.74
N PRO A 83 -8.16 -3.68 -0.03
CA PRO A 83 -8.87 -3.02 1.04
C PRO A 83 -7.88 -2.56 2.13
N PRO A 84 -8.12 -1.41 2.80
CA PRO A 84 -7.20 -0.88 3.79
C PRO A 84 -6.89 -1.88 4.90
N SER A 85 -5.62 -1.99 5.25
CA SER A 85 -5.14 -2.85 6.33
C SER A 85 -5.75 -2.42 7.68
N ALA A 86 -5.77 -3.31 8.67
CA ALA A 86 -6.20 -2.92 10.02
C ALA A 86 -5.31 -1.81 10.58
N GLY A 87 -4.01 -1.80 10.24
CA GLY A 87 -3.09 -0.70 10.59
C GLY A 87 -3.56 0.63 10.02
N GLU A 88 -3.87 0.68 8.72
CA GLU A 88 -4.39 1.88 8.04
C GLU A 88 -5.71 2.36 8.65
N ARG A 89 -6.65 1.44 8.90
CA ARG A 89 -7.96 1.80 9.48
C ARG A 89 -7.84 2.37 10.88
N MET A 90 -6.93 1.85 11.69
CA MET A 90 -6.79 2.27 13.09
C MET A 90 -5.95 3.56 13.24
N TRP A 91 -4.90 3.71 12.43
CA TRP A 91 -3.86 4.71 12.67
C TRP A 91 -3.64 5.71 11.53
N GLY A 92 -4.29 5.52 10.38
CA GLY A 92 -4.13 6.35 9.18
C GLY A 92 -3.30 5.69 8.08
N ASP A 93 -3.32 6.30 6.90
CA ASP A 93 -2.59 5.86 5.69
C ASP A 93 -1.40 6.79 5.45
N PRO A 94 -0.15 6.28 5.32
CA PRO A 94 0.24 4.86 5.37
C PRO A 94 0.17 4.25 6.77
N ALA A 95 0.02 2.91 6.82
CA ALA A 95 0.05 2.16 8.07
C ALA A 95 1.33 2.47 8.87
N PRO A 96 1.23 2.62 10.20
CA PRO A 96 2.38 2.99 11.01
C PRO A 96 3.38 1.84 11.12
N VAL A 97 4.61 2.21 11.42
CA VAL A 97 5.70 1.26 11.72
C VAL A 97 5.95 1.16 13.23
N VAL A 98 6.35 0.00 13.72
CA VAL A 98 6.59 -0.26 15.14
C VAL A 98 8.07 -0.12 15.47
N VAL A 99 8.40 0.67 16.49
CA VAL A 99 9.74 0.71 17.07
C VAL A 99 9.94 -0.56 17.89
N ASN A 100 10.63 -1.53 17.29
CA ASN A 100 10.86 -2.83 17.92
C ASN A 100 12.05 -2.77 18.89
N ARG A 101 11.93 -1.95 19.93
CA ARG A 101 12.98 -1.72 20.94
C ARG A 101 12.38 -1.75 22.35
N VAL A 102 13.11 -2.36 23.29
CA VAL A 102 12.75 -2.38 24.71
C VAL A 102 13.56 -1.30 25.41
N PHE A 103 12.88 -0.37 26.08
CA PHE A 103 13.54 0.76 26.73
C PHE A 103 13.25 0.82 28.22
N THR A 104 14.12 1.53 28.94
CA THR A 104 13.86 1.96 30.32
C THR A 104 13.43 3.42 30.30
N SER A 105 12.36 3.75 31.03
CA SER A 105 11.85 5.12 31.08
C SER A 105 12.94 6.08 31.60
N ALA A 106 13.13 7.20 30.90
CA ALA A 106 13.97 8.28 31.38
C ALA A 106 13.32 8.97 32.60
N SER A 107 14.15 9.49 33.51
CA SER A 107 13.69 10.15 34.74
C SER A 107 13.43 11.65 34.56
N LYS A 108 14.05 12.29 33.57
CA LYS A 108 13.94 13.72 33.26
C LYS A 108 13.90 13.93 31.75
N ALA A 109 13.28 15.05 31.33
CA ALA A 109 13.32 15.51 29.95
C ALA A 109 14.78 15.67 29.50
N PRO A 110 15.22 14.93 28.47
CA PRO A 110 16.57 15.04 27.96
C PRO A 110 16.78 16.42 27.31
N LYS A 111 18.00 16.96 27.44
CA LYS A 111 18.37 18.22 26.80
C LYS A 111 18.69 17.97 25.33
N GLY A 112 18.32 18.90 24.46
CA GLY A 112 18.63 18.80 23.02
C GLY A 112 17.77 17.78 22.27
N LEU A 113 16.58 17.43 22.75
CA LEU A 113 15.64 16.60 22.01
C LEU A 113 14.29 17.31 21.88
N VAL A 114 13.54 16.98 20.82
CA VAL A 114 12.23 17.54 20.55
C VAL A 114 11.15 16.65 21.15
N ASP A 115 10.30 17.23 22.00
CA ASP A 115 9.08 16.57 22.46
C ASP A 115 8.09 16.42 21.30
N GLN A 116 7.71 15.18 21.00
CA GLN A 116 6.83 14.88 19.88
C GLN A 116 5.39 14.68 20.34
N PRO A 117 4.40 15.25 19.61
CA PRO A 117 3.01 15.10 19.96
C PRO A 117 2.54 13.65 19.81
N ILE A 118 1.95 13.11 20.87
CA ILE A 118 1.35 11.77 20.87
C ILE A 118 -0.06 11.89 20.28
N LEU A 119 -0.28 11.25 19.13
CA LEU A 119 -1.53 11.33 18.37
C LEU A 119 -2.62 10.39 18.90
N GLY A 120 -2.21 9.31 19.55
CA GLY A 120 -3.12 8.35 20.14
C GLY A 120 -2.40 7.22 20.85
N TYR A 121 -3.16 6.40 21.56
CA TYR A 121 -2.65 5.22 22.22
C TYR A 121 -3.60 4.03 22.07
N GLN A 122 -3.08 2.83 22.23
CA GLN A 122 -3.89 1.61 22.31
C GLN A 122 -3.30 0.66 23.34
N ALA A 123 -4.16 0.04 24.15
CA ALA A 123 -3.75 -1.02 25.07
C ALA A 123 -3.30 -2.26 24.29
N VAL A 124 -2.23 -2.89 24.76
CA VAL A 124 -1.69 -4.12 24.16
C VAL A 124 -1.53 -5.16 25.25
N THR A 125 -1.86 -6.40 24.93
CA THR A 125 -1.54 -7.54 25.77
C THR A 125 -0.46 -8.35 25.06
N GLY A 126 0.80 -8.00 25.32
CA GLY A 126 1.95 -8.58 24.62
C GLY A 126 2.00 -10.10 24.67
N GLN A 127 1.78 -10.68 25.86
CA GLN A 127 1.82 -12.14 26.08
C GLN A 127 0.82 -12.93 25.22
N THR A 128 -0.36 -12.37 24.96
CA THR A 128 -1.40 -13.00 24.15
C THR A 128 -1.45 -12.47 22.72
N ARG A 129 -0.50 -11.58 22.38
CA ARG A 129 -0.38 -10.89 21.09
C ARG A 129 -1.67 -10.23 20.64
N GLN A 130 -2.31 -9.50 21.56
CA GLN A 130 -3.55 -8.78 21.28
C GLN A 130 -3.31 -7.26 21.30
N PRO A 131 -3.85 -6.53 20.30
CA PRO A 131 -4.51 -7.04 19.10
C PRO A 131 -3.51 -7.57 18.04
N PRO A 132 -3.87 -8.60 17.26
CA PRO A 132 -2.93 -9.34 16.40
C PRO A 132 -2.39 -8.53 15.23
N TYR A 133 -3.09 -7.47 14.81
CA TYR A 133 -2.65 -6.66 13.68
C TYR A 133 -1.37 -5.85 14.00
N LEU A 134 -1.16 -5.46 15.26
CA LEU A 134 0.05 -4.73 15.67
C LEU A 134 1.33 -5.56 15.43
N PHE A 135 1.23 -6.88 15.59
CA PHE A 135 2.33 -7.83 15.37
C PHE A 135 2.61 -8.12 13.89
N ARG A 136 1.80 -7.55 12.98
CA ARG A 136 1.99 -7.65 11.53
C ARG A 136 2.48 -6.34 10.90
N LEU A 137 2.56 -5.26 11.68
CA LEU A 137 3.05 -3.97 11.20
C LEU A 137 4.54 -4.06 10.87
N GLY A 138 4.98 -3.22 9.93
CA GLY A 138 6.39 -3.07 9.61
C GLY A 138 7.18 -2.57 10.82
N THR A 139 8.46 -2.94 10.90
CA THR A 139 9.36 -2.41 11.94
C THR A 139 9.99 -1.10 11.46
N PHE A 140 10.04 -0.10 12.34
CA PHE A 140 10.75 1.15 12.09
C PHE A 140 12.22 0.86 11.80
N ARG A 141 12.74 1.42 10.71
CA ARG A 141 14.15 1.29 10.32
C ARG A 141 14.62 2.59 9.70
N LEU A 142 15.70 3.12 10.25
CA LEU A 142 16.48 4.19 9.67
C LEU A 142 17.95 3.78 9.75
N ALA A 143 18.71 3.94 8.66
CA ALA A 143 20.08 3.41 8.56
C ALA A 143 20.99 3.91 9.69
N ASP A 144 20.80 5.16 10.12
CA ASP A 144 21.62 5.80 11.15
C ASP A 144 21.06 5.59 12.58
N ALA A 145 19.88 4.98 12.73
CA ALA A 145 19.26 4.75 14.03
C ALA A 145 19.83 3.49 14.70
N THR A 146 20.96 3.67 15.39
CA THR A 146 21.60 2.65 16.22
C THR A 146 21.60 3.08 17.68
N THR A 147 21.75 2.13 18.61
CA THR A 147 21.88 2.44 20.05
C THR A 147 23.01 3.45 20.31
N ASP A 148 24.12 3.30 19.57
CA ASP A 148 25.30 4.17 19.69
C ASP A 148 25.05 5.61 19.21
N ASN A 149 24.07 5.78 18.31
CA ASN A 149 23.65 7.07 17.78
C ASN A 149 22.40 7.62 18.50
N GLY A 150 22.07 7.07 19.68
CA GLY A 150 20.98 7.55 20.52
C GLY A 150 19.62 6.91 20.25
N PHE A 151 19.52 5.88 19.42
CA PHE A 151 18.24 5.21 19.16
C PHE A 151 17.69 4.54 20.42
N LEU A 152 16.39 4.69 20.63
CA LEU A 152 15.68 4.26 21.83
C LEU A 152 15.98 2.79 22.21
N GLY A 153 16.34 2.59 23.48
CA GLY A 153 16.36 1.28 24.14
C GLY A 153 17.34 0.28 23.53
N GLU A 154 17.06 -0.99 23.72
CA GLU A 154 17.84 -2.13 23.23
C GLU A 154 16.97 -3.05 22.35
N ASP A 155 17.62 -3.95 21.60
CA ASP A 155 16.88 -4.97 20.85
C ASP A 155 16.16 -5.93 21.81
N PRO A 156 14.93 -6.36 21.48
CA PRO A 156 14.24 -7.38 22.24
C PRO A 156 15.03 -8.69 22.23
N GLY A 157 14.81 -9.52 23.25
CA GLY A 157 15.45 -10.82 23.35
C GLY A 157 15.17 -11.72 22.13
N PRO A 158 16.03 -12.73 21.86
CA PRO A 158 15.89 -13.59 20.69
C PRO A 158 14.49 -14.20 20.55
N GLY A 159 13.86 -14.03 19.39
CA GLY A 159 12.51 -14.55 19.10
C GLY A 159 11.37 -13.71 19.68
N LEU A 160 11.67 -12.60 20.36
CA LEU A 160 10.69 -11.67 20.90
C LEU A 160 10.64 -10.37 20.09
N THR A 161 9.53 -9.68 20.24
CA THR A 161 9.32 -8.30 19.80
C THR A 161 9.11 -7.43 21.03
N ALA A 162 9.38 -6.12 20.93
CA ALA A 162 9.08 -5.18 22.00
C ALA A 162 7.58 -5.16 22.36
N LEU A 163 6.71 -5.52 21.41
CA LEU A 163 5.27 -5.68 21.67
C LEU A 163 4.97 -6.86 22.61
N ASP A 164 5.78 -7.92 22.63
CA ASP A 164 5.52 -9.11 23.48
C ASP A 164 5.61 -8.78 24.98
N THR A 165 6.36 -7.74 25.36
CA THR A 165 6.50 -7.27 26.75
C THR A 165 5.71 -5.99 27.04
N SER A 166 5.04 -5.41 26.05
CA SER A 166 4.36 -4.13 26.20
C SER A 166 2.92 -4.26 26.69
N ALA A 167 2.48 -3.26 27.43
CA ALA A 167 1.11 -3.12 27.92
C ALA A 167 0.34 -2.00 27.16
N LEU A 168 1.06 -1.17 26.43
CA LEU A 168 0.57 0.04 25.77
C LEU A 168 1.40 0.29 24.51
N VAL A 169 0.78 0.82 23.45
CA VAL A 169 1.48 1.46 22.34
C VAL A 169 1.02 2.89 22.22
N VAL A 170 1.94 3.80 21.89
CA VAL A 170 1.64 5.20 21.59
C VAL A 170 2.05 5.55 20.17
N GLN A 171 1.21 6.31 19.47
CA GLN A 171 1.46 6.79 18.12
C GLN A 171 2.10 8.17 18.17
N VAL A 172 3.20 8.32 17.44
CA VAL A 172 3.90 9.59 17.23
C VAL A 172 4.16 9.76 15.74
N ALA A 173 4.01 10.98 15.22
CA ALA A 173 4.39 11.30 13.84
C ALA A 173 5.64 12.18 13.87
N GLY A 174 6.79 11.59 13.59
CA GLY A 174 8.07 12.29 13.56
C GLY A 174 8.56 12.59 12.15
N ASP A 175 9.48 13.54 12.02
CA ASP A 175 10.22 13.78 10.78
C ASP A 175 10.95 12.49 10.32
N PRO A 176 10.99 12.17 9.01
CA PRO A 176 11.64 10.97 8.49
C PRO A 176 13.15 10.87 8.78
N GLN A 177 13.82 11.98 9.09
CA GLN A 177 15.25 12.01 9.43
C GLN A 177 15.52 11.85 10.92
N CYS A 178 14.46 11.88 11.74
CA CYS A 178 14.54 11.80 13.19
C CYS A 178 13.96 10.49 13.70
N PHE A 179 14.48 10.03 14.82
CA PHE A 179 14.04 8.79 15.47
C PHE A 179 13.86 9.01 16.97
N PRO A 180 13.14 8.14 17.68
CA PRO A 180 12.98 8.27 19.12
C PRO A 180 14.30 7.98 19.84
N HIS A 181 14.65 8.85 20.79
CA HIS A 181 15.83 8.70 21.65
C HIS A 181 15.44 8.35 23.09
N ALA A 182 14.35 8.94 23.57
CA ALA A 182 13.93 8.75 24.95
C ALA A 182 12.41 8.77 25.08
N VAL A 183 11.92 8.01 26.05
CA VAL A 183 10.52 8.01 26.46
C VAL A 183 10.50 8.18 27.96
N ILE A 184 9.62 9.05 28.43
CA ILE A 184 9.32 9.22 29.85
C ILE A 184 7.95 8.64 30.11
N VAL A 185 7.87 7.76 31.10
CA VAL A 185 6.64 7.14 31.58
C VAL A 185 6.55 7.37 33.09
N ARG A 186 5.42 7.94 33.55
CA ARG A 186 5.11 8.09 34.96
C ARG A 186 3.81 7.37 35.27
N GLU A 187 3.90 6.35 36.10
CA GLU A 187 2.76 5.54 36.51
C GLU A 187 2.27 5.96 37.90
N THR A 188 0.96 6.16 38.01
CA THR A 188 0.24 6.28 39.28
C THR A 188 -0.85 5.20 39.35
N GLY A 189 -1.60 5.15 40.45
CA GLY A 189 -2.72 4.22 40.59
C GLY A 189 -3.85 4.44 39.56
N SER A 190 -3.99 5.65 39.01
CA SER A 190 -5.09 6.01 38.10
C SER A 190 -4.64 6.56 36.75
N THR A 191 -3.35 6.92 36.59
CA THR A 191 -2.86 7.59 35.37
C THR A 191 -1.53 7.02 34.90
N VAL A 192 -1.33 7.01 33.59
CA VAL A 192 -0.04 6.78 32.93
C VAL A 192 0.30 8.02 32.12
N SER A 193 1.29 8.79 32.55
CA SER A 193 1.75 9.97 31.81
C SER A 193 2.93 9.63 30.92
N VAL A 194 2.87 9.98 29.64
CA VAL A 194 3.87 9.64 28.62
C VAL A 194 4.36 10.90 27.91
N ALA A 195 5.67 10.96 27.63
CA ALA A 195 6.24 11.87 26.64
C ALA A 195 7.32 11.15 25.83
N VAL A 196 7.48 11.55 24.58
CA VAL A 196 8.38 10.90 23.63
C VAL A 196 9.26 11.96 22.99
N TYR A 197 10.57 11.73 23.02
CA TYR A 197 11.56 12.69 22.57
C TYR A 197 12.33 12.15 21.37
N TYR A 198 12.37 12.93 20.29
CA TYR A 198 13.06 12.60 19.05
C TYR A 198 14.30 13.46 18.85
N GLY A 199 15.27 12.89 18.15
CA GLY A 199 16.51 13.53 17.73
C GLY A 199 17.00 12.91 16.41
N ARG A 200 18.10 13.46 15.88
CA ARG A 200 18.86 12.86 14.78
C ARG A 200 19.94 11.92 15.36
N ALA A 201 20.72 11.28 14.49
CA ALA A 201 21.89 10.55 14.96
C ALA A 201 22.87 11.46 15.70
N ASP A 202 23.33 11.01 16.87
CA ASP A 202 24.28 11.76 17.70
C ASP A 202 25.48 12.23 16.85
N PRO A 203 25.73 13.54 16.77
CA PRO A 203 26.78 14.07 15.92
C PRO A 203 28.14 13.70 16.51
N LYS A 204 29.04 13.24 15.64
CA LYS A 204 30.37 12.74 16.04
C LYS A 204 31.25 13.82 16.68
N ASP A 205 30.92 15.09 16.49
CA ASP A 205 31.64 16.25 17.03
C ASP A 205 31.05 16.79 18.35
N GLY A 206 29.93 16.25 18.82
CA GLY A 206 29.25 16.67 20.05
C GLY A 206 28.52 18.02 19.96
N SER A 207 28.36 18.61 18.77
CA SER A 207 27.59 19.84 18.58
C SER A 207 26.07 19.56 18.64
N ASN A 208 25.27 20.45 19.23
CA ASN A 208 23.82 20.21 19.44
C ASN A 208 22.89 21.08 18.58
N ASP A 209 23.45 21.98 17.76
CA ASP A 209 22.66 23.04 17.11
C ASP A 209 21.92 22.55 15.85
N GLU A 210 22.48 21.60 15.09
CA GLU A 210 21.82 20.97 13.92
C GLU A 210 20.95 19.76 14.29
N PHE A 211 21.00 19.33 15.55
CA PHE A 211 20.41 18.08 16.04
C PHE A 211 18.89 18.14 16.24
N VAL A 212 18.34 19.36 16.37
CA VAL A 212 16.98 19.64 16.85
C VAL A 212 16.17 20.50 15.86
N ALA A 213 16.86 21.32 15.05
CA ALA A 213 16.24 22.30 14.15
C ALA A 213 15.35 21.67 13.06
N GLU A 214 15.66 20.43 12.67
CA GLU A 214 14.96 19.71 11.59
C GLU A 214 13.94 18.68 12.10
N CYS A 215 13.98 18.29 13.39
CA CYS A 215 13.00 17.37 13.98
C CYS A 215 11.67 18.06 14.32
N THR A 216 11.13 18.82 13.38
CA THR A 216 9.96 19.67 13.61
C THR A 216 8.72 18.85 13.99
N THR A 217 7.91 19.40 14.90
CA THR A 217 6.67 18.77 15.39
C THR A 217 5.49 18.92 14.43
N HIS A 218 5.69 19.62 13.31
CA HIS A 218 4.61 19.92 12.37
C HIS A 218 4.48 18.77 11.39
N ALA A 219 3.25 18.28 11.27
CA ALA A 219 2.82 17.26 10.31
C ALA A 219 3.03 17.75 8.88
N SER A 220 4.28 17.70 8.40
CA SER A 220 4.52 17.65 6.97
C SER A 220 3.94 16.32 6.48
N GLY A 221 3.35 16.28 5.29
CA GLY A 221 2.83 15.03 4.72
C GLY A 221 3.89 13.94 4.52
N ALA A 222 5.15 14.20 4.87
CA ALA A 222 6.27 13.27 4.84
C ALA A 222 6.60 12.65 6.22
N ASN A 223 5.89 13.00 7.30
CA ASN A 223 6.18 12.47 8.64
C ASN A 223 5.91 10.96 8.71
N VAL A 224 6.78 10.24 9.39
CA VAL A 224 6.68 8.79 9.58
C VAL A 224 5.86 8.49 10.83
N SER A 225 4.67 7.94 10.61
CA SER A 225 3.80 7.47 11.70
C SER A 225 4.41 6.24 12.36
N THR A 226 4.73 6.37 13.64
CA THR A 226 5.51 5.39 14.40
C THR A 226 4.74 5.00 15.66
N LEU A 227 4.65 3.69 15.93
CA LEU A 227 4.14 3.14 17.19
C LEU A 227 5.30 2.77 18.10
N ILE A 228 5.27 3.27 19.32
CA ILE A 228 6.28 2.99 20.35
C ILE A 228 5.65 2.07 21.40
N PRO A 229 6.11 0.81 21.50
CA PRO A 229 5.68 -0.13 22.52
C PRO A 229 6.21 0.30 23.90
N ILE A 230 5.31 0.41 24.88
CA ILE A 230 5.61 0.81 26.24
C ILE A 230 5.33 -0.34 27.19
N HIS A 231 6.38 -0.75 27.90
CA HIS A 231 6.26 -1.61 29.06
C HIS A 231 5.78 -0.80 30.27
N LEU A 232 4.79 -1.33 30.98
CA LEU A 232 4.25 -0.73 32.21
C LEU A 232 4.47 -1.72 33.36
N ALA A 233 4.72 -1.21 34.56
CA ALA A 233 4.88 -2.03 35.76
C ALA A 233 3.60 -2.80 36.15
N GLY A 234 2.44 -2.31 35.71
CA GLY A 234 1.15 -2.99 35.87
C GLY A 234 0.28 -2.94 34.60
N PRO A 235 -0.84 -3.66 34.56
CA PRO A 235 -1.76 -3.65 33.42
C PRO A 235 -2.42 -2.27 33.25
N LEU A 236 -2.67 -1.82 32.02
CA LEU A 236 -3.28 -0.50 31.79
C LEU A 236 -4.66 -0.38 32.47
N GLY A 237 -5.54 -1.35 32.25
CA GLY A 237 -6.86 -1.39 32.90
C GLY A 237 -7.67 -0.13 32.65
N GLU A 238 -8.24 0.43 33.72
CA GLU A 238 -9.02 1.68 33.71
C GLU A 238 -8.16 2.95 33.87
N ARG A 239 -6.82 2.83 33.82
CA ARG A 239 -5.93 3.98 33.98
C ARG A 239 -6.03 4.90 32.77
N THR A 240 -6.08 6.21 33.02
CA THR A 240 -6.11 7.21 31.96
C THR A 240 -4.69 7.46 31.43
N VAL A 241 -4.54 7.52 30.11
CA VAL A 241 -3.25 7.85 29.47
C VAL A 241 -3.24 9.33 29.09
N GLN A 242 -2.21 10.04 29.50
CA GLN A 242 -2.10 11.49 29.35
C GLN A 242 -0.66 11.92 29.03
N THR A 243 -0.47 13.16 28.59
CA THR A 243 0.85 13.76 28.41
C THR A 243 1.49 14.07 29.77
N LEU A 244 2.78 14.41 29.80
CA LEU A 244 3.41 14.90 31.04
C LEU A 244 2.82 16.23 31.56
N ALA A 245 2.14 16.99 30.69
CA ALA A 245 1.40 18.20 31.06
C ALA A 245 0.01 17.89 31.64
N GLY A 246 -0.46 16.64 31.55
CA GLY A 246 -1.76 16.20 32.03
C GLY A 246 -2.86 16.21 30.97
N ASP A 247 -2.55 16.50 29.71
CA ASP A 247 -3.54 16.48 28.63
C ASP A 247 -3.92 15.03 28.28
N PRO A 248 -5.21 14.70 28.16
CA PRO A 248 -5.63 13.35 27.83
C PRO A 248 -5.20 12.99 26.40
N ILE A 249 -4.65 11.78 26.23
CA ILE A 249 -4.29 11.26 24.92
C ILE A 249 -5.48 10.48 24.36
N ARG A 250 -5.71 10.54 23.04
CA ARG A 250 -6.81 9.84 22.39
C ARG A 250 -6.61 8.33 22.43
N ASN A 251 -7.59 7.59 22.94
CA ASN A 251 -7.62 6.13 22.81
C ASN A 251 -8.04 5.73 21.38
N VAL A 252 -7.32 4.77 20.80
CA VAL A 252 -7.58 4.17 19.49
C VAL A 252 -8.06 2.73 19.74
N PRO A 253 -9.36 2.50 19.98
CA PRO A 253 -9.88 1.19 20.38
C PRO A 253 -9.87 0.22 19.20
N TYR A 254 -9.46 -1.02 19.41
CA TYR A 254 -9.48 -2.03 18.33
C TYR A 254 -10.92 -2.32 17.89
N THR A 255 -11.29 -1.86 16.70
CA THR A 255 -12.56 -2.19 16.04
C THR A 255 -12.34 -3.37 15.10
N ARG A 256 -13.05 -4.48 15.37
CA ARG A 256 -12.98 -5.72 14.58
C ARG A 256 -13.65 -5.57 13.22
#